data_AF-A0A9W6UQE9-F1
#
_entry.id   AF-A0A9W6UQE9-F1
#
_cell.length_a   1.000
_cell.length_b   1.000
_cell.length_c   1.000
_cell.angle_alpha   90.00
_cell.angle_beta   90.00
_cell.angle_gamma   90.00
#
_symmetry.space_group_name_H-M   'P 1'
#
loop_
_entity.id
_entity.type
_entity.pdbx_description
1 polymer ?
#
loop_
_entity_poly.entity_id
_entity_poly.type
_entity_poly.pdbx_seq_one_letter_code
_entity_poly.pdbx_strand_id
1 'polypeptide(L)'
;MGPLKPNVPELILGLIVFFALFWALGKVLLPRIESTLAERHDKTDGGMARAEAARAEAERIRQEFQAELTAARHEAAAIRQTAAEEGAALVAALRAEGLQQREQLVAEAQVQLAADKVLAEAELREDVIKLASELASRVVGEPLGDLPSTRAVAEEFRNRAEV
;
A
#
# COMPACT_ATOMS: atom_id res chain seq x y z
N MET A 1 86.38 -30.52 -70.52
CA MET A 1 85.51 -31.21 -69.55
C MET A 1 86.37 -31.59 -68.35
N GLY A 2 86.51 -30.64 -67.41
CA GLY A 2 87.34 -30.83 -66.20
C GLY A 2 86.63 -31.73 -65.17
N PRO A 3 87.38 -32.40 -64.29
CA PRO A 3 86.87 -33.48 -63.47
C PRO A 3 85.86 -32.97 -62.42
N LEU A 4 84.66 -33.55 -62.41
CA LEU A 4 83.67 -33.45 -61.33
C LEU A 4 84.14 -34.24 -60.10
N LYS A 5 85.29 -33.88 -59.52
CA LYS A 5 85.61 -34.30 -58.16
C LYS A 5 85.04 -33.23 -57.23
N PRO A 6 84.05 -33.56 -56.38
CA PRO A 6 83.52 -32.58 -55.44
C PRO A 6 84.65 -32.09 -54.55
N ASN A 7 84.83 -30.77 -54.46
CA ASN A 7 85.69 -30.18 -53.46
C ASN A 7 85.06 -30.49 -52.09
N VAL A 8 85.56 -31.55 -51.44
CA VAL A 8 85.10 -32.02 -50.11
C VAL A 8 85.02 -30.87 -49.09
N PRO A 9 85.96 -29.89 -49.06
CA PRO A 9 85.84 -28.74 -48.17
C PRO A 9 84.64 -27.83 -48.46
N GLU A 10 84.31 -27.61 -49.74
CA GLU A 10 83.14 -26.80 -50.14
C GLU A 10 81.83 -27.53 -49.81
N LEU A 11 81.80 -28.86 -49.95
CA LEU A 11 80.66 -29.69 -49.56
C LEU A 11 80.43 -29.64 -48.04
N ILE A 12 81.49 -29.74 -47.23
CA ILE A 12 81.41 -29.65 -45.76
C ILE A 12 80.96 -28.26 -45.34
N LEU A 13 81.53 -27.20 -45.93
CA LEU A 13 81.12 -25.82 -45.64
C LEU A 13 79.66 -25.58 -46.02
N GLY A 14 79.23 -26.05 -47.19
CA GLY A 14 77.83 -25.99 -47.64
C GLY A 14 76.89 -26.73 -46.70
N LEU A 15 77.30 -27.89 -46.19
CA LEU A 15 76.53 -28.66 -45.19
C LEU A 15 76.40 -27.89 -43.87
N ILE A 16 77.49 -27.30 -43.38
CA ILE A 16 77.49 -26.48 -42.15
C ILE A 16 76.56 -25.28 -42.30
N VAL A 17 76.66 -24.55 -43.44
CA VAL A 17 75.79 -23.40 -43.72
C VAL A 17 74.34 -23.84 -43.87
N PHE A 18 74.07 -24.97 -44.53
CA PHE A 18 72.73 -25.52 -44.67
C PHE A 18 72.11 -25.85 -43.30
N PHE A 19 72.83 -26.55 -42.42
CA PHE A 19 72.32 -26.87 -41.09
C PHE A 19 72.19 -25.63 -40.19
N ALA A 20 73.11 -24.67 -40.28
CA ALA A 20 73.00 -23.40 -39.56
C ALA A 20 71.74 -22.62 -40.01
N LEU A 21 71.48 -22.57 -41.32
CA LEU A 21 70.30 -21.91 -41.88
C LEU A 21 69.01 -22.68 -41.53
N PHE A 22 69.03 -24.01 -41.61
CA PHE A 22 67.92 -24.88 -41.24
C PHE A 22 67.57 -24.72 -39.76
N TRP A 23 68.57 -24.66 -38.88
CA TRP A 23 68.36 -24.44 -37.45
C TRP A 23 67.81 -23.03 -37.18
N ALA A 24 68.34 -21.99 -37.84
CA ALA A 24 67.82 -20.64 -37.72
C ALA A 24 66.36 -20.55 -38.21
N LEU A 25 66.03 -21.20 -39.33
CA LEU A 25 64.68 -21.26 -39.87
C LEU A 25 63.74 -22.03 -38.94
N GLY A 26 64.18 -23.17 -38.42
CA GLY A 26 63.39 -23.97 -37.49
C GLY A 26 63.18 -23.30 -36.13
N LYS A 27 64.14 -22.49 -35.67
CA LYS A 27 64.01 -21.78 -34.39
C LYS A 27 63.20 -20.49 -34.48
N VAL A 28 63.11 -19.86 -35.65
CA VAL A 28 62.45 -18.55 -35.83
C VAL A 28 61.13 -18.64 -36.60
N LEU A 29 61.04 -19.45 -37.66
CA LEU A 29 59.89 -19.47 -38.55
C LEU A 29 58.77 -20.39 -38.04
N LEU A 30 59.10 -21.60 -37.57
CA LEU A 30 58.17 -22.54 -36.97
C LEU A 30 57.33 -21.92 -35.82
N PRO A 31 57.93 -21.29 -34.79
CA PRO A 31 57.14 -20.72 -33.70
C PRO A 31 56.25 -19.55 -34.15
N ARG A 32 56.65 -18.79 -35.19
CA ARG A 32 55.80 -17.72 -35.76
C ARG A 32 54.60 -18.30 -36.49
N ILE A 33 54.76 -19.39 -37.23
CA ILE A 33 53.66 -20.07 -37.92
C ILE A 33 52.68 -20.64 -36.89
N GLU A 34 53.17 -21.37 -35.88
CA GLU A 34 52.33 -21.91 -34.80
C GLU A 34 51.56 -20.81 -34.06
N SER A 35 52.22 -19.70 -33.71
CA SER A 35 51.58 -18.58 -33.04
C SER A 35 50.46 -17.96 -33.88
N THR A 36 50.67 -17.74 -35.17
CA THR A 36 49.62 -17.18 -36.05
C THR A 36 48.47 -18.15 -36.29
N LEU A 37 48.74 -19.46 -36.32
CA LEU A 37 47.70 -20.49 -36.45
C LEU A 37 46.87 -20.60 -35.15
N ALA A 38 47.53 -20.59 -34.00
CA ALA A 38 46.88 -20.57 -32.70
C ALA A 38 46.02 -19.31 -32.51
N GLU A 39 46.51 -18.13 -32.92
CA GLU A 39 45.74 -16.89 -32.85
C GLU A 39 44.50 -16.91 -33.75
N ARG A 40 44.58 -17.49 -34.96
CA ARG A 40 43.42 -17.65 -35.84
C ARG A 40 42.41 -18.66 -35.30
N HIS A 41 42.90 -19.76 -34.75
CA HIS A 41 42.07 -20.79 -34.12
C HIS A 41 41.33 -20.22 -32.90
N ASP A 42 42.04 -19.54 -32.00
CA ASP A 42 41.45 -18.91 -30.81
C ASP A 42 40.45 -17.79 -31.15
N LYS A 43 40.75 -16.97 -32.17
CA LYS A 43 39.81 -15.94 -32.63
C LYS A 43 38.51 -16.53 -33.20
N THR A 44 38.60 -17.68 -33.86
CA THR A 44 37.43 -18.30 -34.51
C THR A 44 36.65 -19.14 -33.51
N ASP A 45 37.29 -20.14 -32.90
CA ASP A 45 36.62 -21.09 -31.99
C ASP A 45 36.36 -20.46 -30.62
N GLY A 46 37.35 -19.76 -30.07
CA GLY A 46 37.16 -18.99 -28.83
C GLY A 46 36.23 -17.79 -29.04
N GLY A 47 36.12 -17.26 -30.27
CA GLY A 47 35.11 -16.26 -30.64
C GLY A 47 33.70 -16.85 -30.64
N MET A 48 33.50 -18.00 -31.27
CA MET A 48 32.21 -18.69 -31.30
C MET A 48 31.77 -19.16 -29.92
N ALA A 49 32.66 -19.79 -29.14
CA ALA A 49 32.36 -20.21 -27.78
C ALA A 49 31.96 -19.05 -26.86
N ARG A 50 32.64 -17.89 -26.97
CA ARG A 50 32.25 -16.67 -26.24
C ARG A 50 30.91 -16.12 -26.69
N ALA A 51 30.62 -16.15 -27.99
CA ALA A 51 29.33 -15.70 -28.52
C ALA A 51 28.18 -16.61 -28.06
N GLU A 52 28.38 -17.92 -28.03
CA GLU A 52 27.41 -18.89 -27.51
C GLU A 52 27.19 -18.71 -26.01
N ALA A 53 28.26 -18.57 -25.22
CA ALA A 53 28.16 -18.32 -23.79
C ALA A 53 27.39 -17.01 -23.51
N ALA A 54 27.71 -15.93 -24.23
CA ALA A 54 27.00 -14.65 -24.09
C ALA A 54 25.52 -14.75 -24.48
N ARG A 55 25.19 -15.53 -25.53
CA ARG A 55 23.79 -15.79 -25.92
C ARG A 55 23.04 -16.61 -24.87
N ALA A 56 23.68 -17.65 -24.34
CA ALA A 56 23.10 -18.49 -23.29
C ALA A 56 22.85 -17.69 -22.00
N GLU A 57 23.81 -16.84 -21.61
CA GLU A 57 23.66 -15.96 -20.46
C GLU A 57 22.56 -14.91 -20.69
N ALA A 58 22.51 -14.28 -21.87
CA ALA A 58 21.44 -13.35 -22.20
C ALA A 58 20.06 -14.01 -22.17
N GLU A 59 19.94 -15.25 -22.67
CA GLU A 59 18.68 -16.00 -22.62
C GLU A 59 18.31 -16.38 -21.19
N ARG A 60 19.28 -16.79 -20.36
CA ARG A 60 19.05 -17.08 -18.94
C ARG A 60 18.55 -15.82 -18.20
N ILE A 61 19.24 -14.69 -18.37
CA ILE A 61 18.86 -13.41 -17.77
C ILE A 61 17.46 -13.00 -18.24
N ARG A 62 17.16 -13.18 -19.54
CA ARG A 62 15.83 -12.88 -20.09
C ARG A 62 14.74 -13.74 -19.45
N GLN A 63 14.99 -15.03 -19.25
CA GLN A 63 14.05 -15.95 -18.59
C GLN A 63 13.85 -15.58 -17.12
N GLU A 64 14.92 -15.29 -16.39
CA GLU A 64 14.86 -14.79 -15.00
C GLU A 64 14.05 -13.51 -14.91
N PHE A 65 14.34 -12.51 -15.75
CA PHE A 65 13.57 -11.26 -15.82
C PHE A 65 12.09 -11.49 -16.13
N GLN A 66 11.78 -12.37 -17.06
CA GLN A 66 10.41 -12.67 -17.44
C GLN A 66 9.66 -13.38 -16.29
N ALA A 67 10.34 -14.27 -15.56
CA ALA A 67 9.80 -14.90 -14.37
C ALA A 67 9.56 -13.88 -13.25
N GLU A 68 10.50 -12.99 -12.98
CA GLU A 68 10.36 -11.90 -12.00
C GLU A 68 9.21 -10.95 -12.35
N LEU A 69 9.08 -10.54 -13.61
CA LEU A 69 7.96 -9.71 -14.07
C LEU A 69 6.61 -10.41 -13.89
N THR A 70 6.57 -11.72 -14.08
CA THR A 70 5.34 -12.51 -13.92
C THR A 70 4.99 -12.65 -12.44
N ALA A 71 5.98 -12.95 -11.59
CA ALA A 71 5.82 -12.99 -10.14
C ALA A 71 5.35 -11.63 -9.59
N ALA A 72 5.99 -10.53 -9.99
CA ALA A 72 5.61 -9.17 -9.58
C ALA A 72 4.19 -8.81 -10.02
N ARG A 73 3.75 -9.23 -11.21
CA ARG A 73 2.36 -9.05 -11.67
C ARG A 73 1.36 -9.84 -10.83
N HIS A 74 1.69 -11.08 -10.47
CA HIS A 74 0.86 -11.89 -9.58
C HIS A 74 0.77 -11.29 -8.18
N GLU A 75 1.90 -10.87 -7.61
CA GLU A 75 1.93 -10.22 -6.30
C GLU A 75 1.13 -8.91 -6.31
N ALA A 76 1.32 -8.06 -7.32
CA ALA A 76 0.54 -6.84 -7.47
C ALA A 76 -0.97 -7.11 -7.63
N ALA A 77 -1.36 -8.19 -8.31
CA ALA A 77 -2.75 -8.60 -8.41
C ALA A 77 -3.31 -9.09 -7.06
N ALA A 78 -2.53 -9.89 -6.32
CA ALA A 78 -2.88 -10.35 -4.98
C ALA A 78 -3.06 -9.17 -4.01
N ILE A 79 -2.12 -8.23 -3.98
CA ILE A 79 -2.20 -7.01 -3.14
C ILE A 79 -3.47 -6.22 -3.47
N ARG A 80 -3.78 -6.02 -4.76
CA ARG A 80 -5.02 -5.31 -5.16
C ARG A 80 -6.28 -6.05 -4.71
N GLN A 81 -6.29 -7.37 -4.81
CA GLN A 81 -7.43 -8.18 -4.38
C GLN A 81 -7.62 -8.10 -2.86
N THR A 82 -6.55 -8.27 -2.08
CA THR A 82 -6.58 -8.12 -0.62
C THR A 82 -7.04 -6.73 -0.22
N ALA A 83 -6.51 -5.67 -0.82
CA ALA A 83 -6.93 -4.30 -0.52
C ALA A 83 -8.41 -4.04 -0.86
N ALA A 84 -8.94 -4.65 -1.94
CA ALA A 84 -10.35 -4.54 -2.29
C ALA A 84 -11.25 -5.26 -1.28
N GLU A 85 -10.85 -6.44 -0.83
CA GLU A 85 -11.57 -7.22 0.19
C GLU A 85 -11.55 -6.52 1.55
N GLU A 86 -10.39 -6.06 1.99
CA GLU A 86 -10.22 -5.29 3.23
C GLU A 86 -11.01 -3.98 3.17
N GLY A 87 -10.96 -3.26 2.04
CA GLY A 87 -11.72 -2.03 1.83
C GLY A 87 -13.23 -2.26 1.88
N ALA A 88 -13.71 -3.34 1.26
CA ALA A 88 -15.13 -3.71 1.32
C ALA A 88 -15.56 -4.09 2.75
N ALA A 89 -14.74 -4.85 3.47
CA ALA A 89 -14.99 -5.22 4.86
C ALA A 89 -15.01 -3.99 5.78
N LEU A 90 -14.06 -3.06 5.59
CA LEU A 90 -14.00 -1.81 6.36
C LEU A 90 -15.23 -0.94 6.12
N VAL A 91 -15.66 -0.76 4.86
CA VAL A 91 -16.87 0.00 4.54
C VAL A 91 -18.11 -0.65 5.15
N ALA A 92 -18.19 -1.98 5.13
CA ALA A 92 -19.29 -2.70 5.78
C ALA A 92 -19.30 -2.49 7.30
N ALA A 93 -18.13 -2.59 7.94
CA ALA A 93 -17.97 -2.36 9.38
C ALA A 93 -18.35 -0.92 9.77
N LEU A 94 -17.84 0.08 9.05
CA LEU A 94 -18.16 1.49 9.31
C LEU A 94 -19.65 1.80 9.10
N ARG A 95 -20.31 1.16 8.12
CA ARG A 95 -21.76 1.30 7.93
C ARG A 95 -22.54 0.68 9.09
N ALA A 96 -22.14 -0.49 9.55
CA ALA A 96 -22.80 -1.15 10.68
C ALA A 96 -22.64 -0.33 11.96
N GLU A 97 -21.44 0.17 12.25
CA GLU A 97 -21.16 1.05 13.37
C GLU A 97 -21.96 2.35 13.27
N GLY A 98 -21.99 2.99 12.10
CA GLY A 98 -22.78 4.20 11.87
C GLY A 98 -24.28 4.01 12.08
N LEU A 99 -24.84 2.86 11.68
CA LEU A 99 -26.24 2.52 11.95
C LEU A 99 -26.50 2.35 13.45
N GLN A 100 -25.60 1.66 14.16
CA GLN A 100 -25.70 1.48 15.60
C GLN A 100 -25.62 2.82 16.34
N GLN A 101 -24.66 3.68 16.00
CA GLN A 101 -24.52 5.02 16.58
C GLN A 101 -25.76 5.89 16.31
N ARG A 102 -26.31 5.81 15.09
CA ARG A 102 -27.56 6.50 14.74
C ARG A 102 -28.72 6.03 15.62
N GLU A 103 -28.87 4.72 15.81
CA GLU A 103 -29.94 4.16 16.64
C GLU A 103 -29.80 4.59 18.11
N GLN A 104 -28.58 4.59 18.65
CA GLN A 104 -28.29 5.10 19.98
C GLN A 104 -28.66 6.58 20.11
N LEU A 105 -28.22 7.42 19.17
CA LEU A 105 -28.53 8.84 19.17
C LEU A 105 -30.04 9.11 19.09
N VAL A 106 -30.77 8.36 18.26
CA VAL A 106 -32.23 8.49 18.16
C VAL A 106 -32.92 8.07 19.45
N ALA A 107 -32.47 6.99 20.09
CA ALA A 107 -33.02 6.54 21.37
C ALA A 107 -32.78 7.59 22.48
N GLU A 108 -31.57 8.13 22.57
CA GLU A 108 -31.22 9.20 23.50
C GLU A 108 -32.05 10.47 23.26
N ALA A 109 -32.20 10.87 21.99
CA ALA A 109 -33.01 12.03 21.62
C ALA A 109 -34.50 11.83 21.95
N GLN A 110 -35.05 10.62 21.80
CA GLN A 110 -36.43 10.33 22.20
C GLN A 110 -36.62 10.44 23.72
N VAL A 111 -35.65 9.98 24.51
CA VAL A 111 -35.69 10.10 25.97
C VAL A 111 -35.64 11.58 26.38
N GLN A 112 -34.76 12.37 25.78
CA GLN A 112 -34.68 13.82 26.05
C GLN A 112 -35.98 14.53 25.64
N LEU A 113 -36.50 14.24 24.44
CA LEU A 113 -37.75 14.84 23.97
C LEU A 113 -38.94 14.50 24.89
N ALA A 114 -38.99 13.29 25.43
CA ALA A 114 -40.02 12.91 26.39
C ALA A 114 -39.89 13.70 27.70
N ALA A 115 -38.67 13.91 28.20
CA ALA A 115 -38.42 14.74 29.38
C ALA A 115 -38.81 16.21 29.12
N ASP A 116 -38.41 16.77 27.98
CA ASP A 116 -38.72 18.15 27.59
C ASP A 116 -40.22 18.39 27.47
N LYS A 117 -40.99 17.40 26.96
CA LYS A 117 -42.46 17.48 26.92
C LYS A 117 -43.07 17.58 28.31
N VAL A 118 -42.59 16.78 29.27
CA VAL A 118 -43.10 16.82 30.65
C VAL A 118 -42.80 18.17 31.29
N LEU A 119 -41.60 18.71 31.07
CA LEU A 119 -41.22 20.05 31.56
C LEU A 119 -42.09 21.14 30.91
N ALA A 120 -42.26 21.12 29.59
CA ALA A 120 -43.08 22.09 28.87
C ALA A 120 -44.56 22.02 29.29
N GLU A 121 -45.11 20.83 29.54
CA GLU A 121 -46.48 20.69 30.07
C GLU A 121 -46.62 21.26 31.48
N ALA A 122 -45.60 21.09 32.33
CA ALA A 122 -45.59 21.65 33.68
C ALA A 122 -45.53 23.18 33.65
N GLU A 123 -44.65 23.76 32.84
CA GLU A 123 -44.55 25.21 32.64
C GLU A 123 -45.86 25.79 32.08
N LEU A 124 -46.43 25.16 31.05
CA LEU A 124 -47.69 25.61 30.47
C LEU A 124 -48.84 25.60 31.48
N ARG A 125 -48.90 24.60 32.36
CA ARG A 125 -49.92 24.56 33.43
C ARG A 125 -49.74 25.70 34.41
N GLU A 126 -48.50 26.02 34.80
CA GLU A 126 -48.21 27.14 35.69
C GLU A 126 -48.64 28.48 35.06
N ASP A 127 -48.32 28.69 33.78
CA ASP A 127 -48.69 29.90 33.04
C ASP A 127 -50.20 30.04 32.89
N VAL A 128 -50.92 28.95 32.60
CA VAL A 128 -52.39 28.95 32.53
C VAL A 128 -53.01 29.29 33.88
N ILE A 129 -52.47 28.76 35.00
CA ILE A 129 -52.96 29.09 36.35
C ILE A 129 -52.73 30.57 36.67
N LYS A 130 -51.57 31.13 36.31
CA LYS A 130 -51.26 32.55 36.48
C LYS A 130 -52.23 33.43 35.68
N LEU A 131 -52.42 33.14 34.39
CA LEU A 131 -53.33 33.89 33.52
C LEU A 131 -54.79 33.80 33.98
N ALA A 132 -55.24 32.62 34.41
CA ALA A 132 -56.59 32.43 34.95
C ALA A 132 -56.81 33.22 36.25
N SER A 133 -55.82 33.23 37.14
CA SER A 133 -55.85 33.99 38.40
C SER A 133 -55.85 35.50 38.16
N GLU A 134 -55.07 35.97 37.18
CA GLU A 134 -55.05 37.38 36.76
C GLU A 134 -56.42 37.80 36.19
N LEU A 135 -57.01 36.99 35.30
CA LEU A 135 -58.32 37.25 34.73
C LEU A 135 -59.41 37.28 35.82
N ALA A 136 -59.40 36.31 36.74
CA ALA A 136 -60.33 36.26 37.87
C ALA A 136 -60.21 37.52 38.76
N SER A 137 -58.99 37.95 39.06
CA SER A 137 -58.74 39.18 39.82
C SER A 137 -59.30 40.43 39.11
N ARG A 138 -59.14 40.52 37.78
CA ARG A 138 -59.69 41.63 36.98
C ARG A 138 -61.22 41.65 36.94
N VAL A 139 -61.88 40.48 36.93
CA VAL A 139 -63.35 40.36 36.91
C VAL A 139 -63.96 40.66 38.28
N VAL A 140 -63.32 40.23 39.36
CA VAL A 140 -63.77 40.47 40.75
C VAL A 140 -63.46 41.90 41.22
N GLY A 141 -62.51 42.58 40.56
CA GLY A 141 -62.20 43.99 40.82
C GLY A 141 -61.26 44.23 42.01
N GLU A 142 -60.66 43.18 42.58
CA GLU A 142 -59.75 43.25 43.72
C GLU A 142 -58.58 42.26 43.50
N PRO A 143 -57.31 42.66 43.73
CA PRO A 143 -56.17 41.80 43.44
C PRO A 143 -56.10 40.63 44.43
N LEU A 144 -56.30 39.39 43.94
CA LEU A 144 -56.14 38.16 44.72
C LEU A 144 -54.66 37.79 44.85
N GLY A 145 -53.84 38.73 45.29
CA GLY A 145 -52.42 38.53 45.54
C GLY A 145 -52.13 37.78 46.84
N ASP A 146 -53.11 37.65 47.73
CA ASP A 146 -52.86 37.16 49.09
C ASP A 146 -54.09 36.42 49.65
N LEU A 147 -54.48 35.31 49.02
CA LEU A 147 -55.46 34.40 49.62
C LEU A 147 -54.72 33.48 50.60
N PRO A 148 -55.01 33.53 51.91
CA PRO A 148 -54.44 32.58 52.87
C PRO A 148 -54.91 31.18 52.47
N SER A 149 -53.96 30.23 52.51
CA SER A 149 -54.12 28.79 52.20
C SER A 149 -55.56 28.34 52.39
N THR A 150 -56.15 27.65 51.41
CA THR A 150 -57.54 27.16 51.35
C THR A 150 -58.07 26.52 52.66
N ARG A 151 -57.16 26.12 53.58
CA ARG A 151 -57.44 25.74 54.96
C ARG A 151 -58.03 26.87 55.84
N ALA A 152 -57.53 28.10 55.74
CA ALA A 152 -58.01 29.24 56.52
C ALA A 152 -59.46 29.57 56.19
N VAL A 153 -59.81 29.56 54.90
CA VAL A 153 -61.19 29.77 54.44
C VAL A 153 -62.10 28.61 54.91
N ALA A 154 -61.60 27.37 54.88
CA ALA A 154 -62.35 26.20 55.37
C ALA A 154 -62.56 26.22 56.91
N GLU A 155 -61.64 26.79 57.68
CA GLU A 155 -61.80 26.99 59.13
C GLU A 155 -62.78 28.12 59.46
N GLU A 156 -62.78 29.21 58.69
CA GLU A 156 -63.72 30.32 58.89
C GLU A 156 -65.17 29.90 58.58
N PHE A 157 -65.39 29.12 57.52
CA PHE A 157 -66.71 28.55 57.24
C PHE A 157 -67.18 27.57 58.31
N ARG A 158 -66.27 26.78 58.90
CA ARG A 158 -66.59 25.86 59.99
C ARG A 158 -67.01 26.62 61.26
N ASN A 159 -66.27 27.68 61.61
CA ASN A 159 -66.52 28.47 62.82
C ASN A 159 -67.83 29.28 62.72
N ARG A 160 -68.23 29.68 61.50
CA ARG A 160 -69.53 30.34 61.26
C ARG A 160 -70.73 29.41 61.38
N ALA A 161 -70.54 28.10 61.20
CA ALA A 161 -71.63 27.11 61.27
C ALA A 161 -71.95 26.63 62.70
N GLU A 162 -71.14 27.01 63.69
CA GLU A 162 -71.30 26.65 65.10
C GLU A 162 -71.90 27.78 65.98
N VAL A 163 -72.48 28.82 65.37
CA VAL A 163 -73.24 29.91 66.03
C VAL A 163 -74.67 29.94 65.52
#